data_AF-A0A652NV29-F1
#
_entry.id   AF-A0A652NV29-F1
#
_cell.length_a   1.000
_cell.length_b   1.000
_cell.length_c   1.000
_cell.angle_alpha   90.00
_cell.angle_beta   90.00
_cell.angle_gamma   90.00
#
_symmetry.space_group_name_H-M   'P 1'
#
loop_
_entity.id
_entity.type
_entity.pdbx_description
1 polymer ?
#
loop_
_entity_poly.entity_id
_entity_poly.type
_entity_poly.pdbx_seq_one_letter_code
_entity_poly.pdbx_strand_id
1 'polypeptide(L)'
;MSTWTSVSKLSIILVSGDETCDIYANGRNRIGVMISVAPTDKDGNPIEVDFSHLLNRMWLIDYVTESTLNWKGSSGWCYTDTTNAFTAAPGLSGERAEVSFGDDGTQLITFYVYCAPGVSPKSIGVQVKTDSDDIVKSSLNGTYQEKIKLNPRTAVTYMKGDITWDYSHTSTKYGGNTKYVTTDAWNYYLTLKSADNYFVTFSVSSYFSEDGYDGFFSSHITPDSNRKNFYGGYVWYREPHGSAYYVVENDGHSEGEVVNFPDSNKWWDYAKIYDRNHPERYLCFSWVHSITGGDGWHIPNGPLNTWQTWFTPQIVAYDRFGNAGTFWVDGSDITGGLNIYDHRP
;
A
#
# COMPACT_ATOMS: atom_id res chain seq x y z
N MET A 1 -34.65 27.71 8.06
CA MET A 1 -33.55 26.87 8.57
C MET A 1 -33.08 27.50 9.85
N SER A 2 -32.93 26.72 10.92
CA SER A 2 -32.35 27.21 12.17
C SER A 2 -30.88 27.56 11.91
N THR A 3 -30.45 28.73 12.37
CA THR A 3 -29.07 29.21 12.22
C THR A 3 -28.20 28.61 13.31
N TRP A 4 -27.02 28.11 12.95
CA TRP A 4 -26.07 27.57 13.91
C TRP A 4 -25.32 28.69 14.63
N THR A 5 -25.55 28.82 15.94
CA THR A 5 -24.97 29.93 16.72
C THR A 5 -24.07 29.48 17.86
N SER A 6 -24.15 28.23 18.31
CA SER A 6 -23.30 27.72 19.38
C SER A 6 -23.08 26.21 19.28
N VAL A 7 -22.30 25.65 20.20
CA VAL A 7 -22.11 24.20 20.37
C VAL A 7 -22.25 23.83 21.84
N SER A 8 -23.05 22.80 22.13
CA SER A 8 -23.23 22.24 23.48
C SER A 8 -22.24 21.13 23.82
N LYS A 9 -21.50 20.64 22.81
CA LYS A 9 -20.41 19.67 22.93
C LYS A 9 -19.37 19.93 21.85
N LEU A 10 -18.10 19.87 22.23
CA LEU A 10 -16.97 19.82 21.31
C LEU A 10 -15.87 18.95 21.95
N SER A 11 -15.55 17.84 21.29
CA SER A 11 -14.65 16.80 21.78
C SER A 11 -13.74 16.31 20.66
N ILE A 12 -12.55 15.84 21.00
CA ILE A 12 -11.58 15.33 20.04
C ILE A 12 -10.89 14.09 20.60
N ILE A 13 -10.98 12.98 19.88
CA ILE A 13 -10.36 11.71 20.25
C ILE A 13 -9.70 11.06 19.04
N LEU A 14 -8.80 10.11 19.26
CA LEU A 14 -8.34 9.26 18.17
C LEU A 14 -9.45 8.30 17.78
N VAL A 15 -9.48 7.89 16.51
CA VAL A 15 -10.43 6.85 16.04
C VAL A 15 -10.20 5.51 16.77
N SER A 16 -9.02 5.30 17.36
CA SER A 16 -8.78 4.14 18.24
C SER A 16 -9.48 4.23 19.60
N GLY A 17 -9.98 5.41 19.99
CA GLY A 17 -10.47 5.70 21.33
C GLY A 17 -9.39 6.18 22.31
N ASP A 18 -8.12 6.12 21.93
CA ASP A 18 -7.02 6.60 22.77
C ASP A 18 -6.87 8.13 22.71
N GLU A 19 -6.26 8.70 23.75
CA GLU A 19 -5.88 10.12 23.77
C GLU A 19 -4.47 10.35 23.21
N THR A 20 -3.66 9.30 23.12
CA THR A 20 -2.27 9.38 22.67
C THR A 20 -1.94 8.24 21.73
N CYS A 21 -1.24 8.53 20.63
CA CYS A 21 -0.61 7.49 19.83
C CYS A 21 0.70 7.97 19.21
N ASP A 22 1.46 7.00 18.73
CA ASP A 22 2.63 7.28 17.92
C ASP A 22 2.23 7.41 16.44
N ILE A 23 3.09 8.05 15.64
CA ILE A 23 2.91 8.24 14.20
C ILE A 23 4.27 8.28 13.53
N TYR A 24 4.44 7.64 12.38
CA TYR A 24 5.68 7.82 11.62
C TYR A 24 5.70 9.18 10.90
N ALA A 25 6.75 9.96 11.15
CA ALA A 25 6.97 11.27 10.53
C ALA A 25 7.54 11.13 9.12
N ASN A 26 6.79 10.48 8.23
CA ASN A 26 7.17 10.18 6.85
C ASN A 26 6.29 10.91 5.82
N GLY A 27 5.40 11.81 6.28
CA GLY A 27 4.44 12.54 5.46
C GLY A 27 3.29 11.70 4.89
N ARG A 28 3.29 10.38 5.13
CA ARG A 28 2.34 9.41 4.55
C ARG A 28 1.46 8.74 5.60
N ASN A 29 1.98 8.42 6.78
CA ASN A 29 1.21 7.82 7.86
C ASN A 29 0.10 8.79 8.31
N ARG A 30 -1.16 8.36 8.19
CA ARG A 30 -2.34 9.17 8.50
C ARG A 30 -3.11 8.61 9.68
N ILE A 31 -3.11 9.33 10.80
CA ILE A 31 -3.85 8.94 12.00
C ILE A 31 -5.24 9.57 11.97
N GLY A 32 -6.27 8.73 12.02
CA GLY A 32 -7.66 9.16 12.12
C GLY A 32 -7.95 9.81 13.47
N VAL A 33 -8.52 11.01 13.42
CA VAL A 33 -8.94 11.83 14.55
C VAL A 33 -10.41 12.13 14.37
N MET A 34 -11.20 11.79 15.37
CA MET A 34 -12.63 11.99 15.38
C MET A 34 -12.98 13.17 16.26
N ILE A 35 -13.79 14.07 15.71
CA ILE A 35 -14.34 15.21 16.41
C ILE A 35 -15.82 14.99 16.58
N SER A 36 -16.31 15.11 17.81
CA SER A 36 -17.74 15.12 18.09
C SER A 36 -18.17 16.53 18.43
N VAL A 37 -19.16 17.04 17.68
CA VAL A 37 -19.73 18.38 17.83
C VAL A 37 -21.25 18.27 17.95
N ALA A 38 -21.85 18.99 18.89
CA ALA A 38 -23.31 19.10 19.00
C ALA A 38 -23.72 20.55 18.73
N PRO A 39 -24.12 20.90 17.49
CA PRO A 39 -24.51 22.26 17.12
C PRO A 39 -25.84 22.66 17.78
N THR A 40 -25.95 23.93 18.16
CA THR A 40 -27.19 24.50 18.70
C THR A 40 -27.56 25.82 18.03
N ASP A 41 -28.86 26.11 18.02
CA ASP A 41 -29.40 27.42 17.65
C ASP A 41 -29.27 28.44 18.80
N LYS A 42 -29.78 29.66 18.56
CA LYS A 42 -29.70 30.78 19.51
C LYS A 42 -30.46 30.53 20.82
N ASP A 43 -31.42 29.61 20.79
CA ASP A 43 -32.28 29.26 21.92
C ASP A 43 -31.70 28.03 22.66
N GLY A 44 -30.57 27.50 22.19
CA GLY A 44 -29.88 26.35 22.76
C GLY A 44 -30.44 25.00 22.31
N ASN A 45 -31.37 24.99 21.34
CA ASN A 45 -31.92 23.74 20.82
C ASN A 45 -30.91 23.05 19.91
N PRO A 46 -30.76 21.70 19.99
CA PRO A 46 -29.95 20.96 19.04
C PRO A 46 -30.42 21.18 17.60
N ILE A 47 -29.47 21.36 16.70
CA ILE A 47 -29.74 21.44 15.26
C ILE A 47 -28.78 20.53 14.51
N GLU A 48 -29.23 20.01 13.38
CA GLU A 48 -28.38 19.31 12.45
C GLU A 48 -27.80 20.31 11.45
N VAL A 49 -26.49 20.27 11.26
CA VAL A 49 -25.76 21.09 10.30
C VAL A 49 -25.25 20.20 9.17
N ASP A 50 -25.36 20.64 7.92
CA ASP A 50 -24.83 19.88 6.79
C ASP A 50 -23.35 19.53 6.98
N PHE A 51 -22.97 18.28 6.66
CA PHE A 51 -21.61 17.78 6.86
C PHE A 51 -20.55 18.64 6.16
N SER A 52 -20.82 19.07 4.93
CA SER A 52 -19.87 19.90 4.16
C SER A 52 -19.75 21.29 4.78
N HIS A 53 -20.84 21.82 5.33
CA HIS A 53 -20.84 23.10 6.04
C HIS A 53 -20.03 23.02 7.33
N LEU A 54 -20.22 21.98 8.15
CA LEU A 54 -19.40 21.75 9.34
C LEU A 54 -17.91 21.61 9.00
N LEU A 55 -17.59 20.78 8.00
CA LEU A 55 -16.21 20.51 7.61
C LEU A 55 -15.46 21.78 7.18
N ASN A 56 -16.13 22.71 6.49
CA ASN A 56 -15.56 23.99 6.07
C ASN A 56 -15.43 25.02 7.19
N ARG A 57 -16.00 24.74 8.36
CA ARG A 57 -16.07 25.62 9.53
C ARG A 57 -15.28 25.06 10.72
N MET A 58 -14.47 24.02 10.50
CA MET A 58 -13.73 23.31 11.53
C MET A 58 -12.26 23.19 11.18
N TRP A 59 -11.40 23.39 12.18
CA TRP A 59 -9.95 23.29 12.01
C TRP A 59 -9.31 22.58 13.19
N LEU A 60 -8.29 21.77 12.90
CA LEU A 60 -7.39 21.27 13.92
C LEU A 60 -6.38 22.36 14.29
N ILE A 61 -6.16 22.53 15.59
CA ILE A 61 -5.30 23.57 16.15
C ILE A 61 -4.26 22.97 17.08
N ASP A 62 -3.13 23.67 17.25
CA ASP A 62 -2.25 23.41 18.38
C ASP A 62 -3.01 23.71 19.67
N TYR A 63 -3.05 22.73 20.59
CA TYR A 63 -3.84 22.84 21.80
C TYR A 63 -3.41 24.01 22.71
N VAL A 64 -2.12 24.38 22.70
CA VAL A 64 -1.56 25.40 23.59
C VAL A 64 -1.56 26.76 22.91
N THR A 65 -1.06 26.85 21.68
CA THR A 65 -0.92 28.14 20.98
C THR A 65 -2.16 28.54 20.18
N GLU A 66 -3.10 27.62 19.99
CA GLU A 66 -4.32 27.79 19.20
C GLU A 66 -4.08 28.12 17.73
N SER A 67 -2.85 27.94 17.25
CA SER A 67 -2.51 28.11 15.83
C SER A 67 -3.04 26.94 15.02
N THR A 68 -3.71 27.24 13.90
CA THR A 68 -4.23 26.23 12.96
C THR A 68 -3.11 25.36 12.39
N LEU A 69 -3.34 24.04 12.32
CA LEU A 69 -2.48 23.11 11.60
C LEU A 69 -2.61 23.32 10.08
N ASN A 70 -1.65 22.81 9.31
CA ASN A 70 -1.66 22.99 7.86
C ASN A 70 -2.69 22.06 7.20
N TRP A 71 -3.73 22.63 6.59
CA TRP A 71 -4.69 21.88 5.78
C TRP A 71 -4.03 21.40 4.48
N LYS A 72 -4.02 20.09 4.25
CA LYS A 72 -3.47 19.45 3.03
C LYS A 72 -2.03 19.90 2.70
N GLY A 73 -1.25 20.25 3.73
CA GLY A 73 0.13 20.74 3.59
C GLY A 73 1.17 19.62 3.45
N SER A 74 2.43 20.01 3.26
CA SER A 74 3.58 19.10 3.09
C SER A 74 4.71 19.30 4.12
N SER A 75 4.56 20.26 5.05
CA SER A 75 5.57 20.56 6.09
C SER A 75 4.93 20.75 7.46
N GLY A 76 5.69 20.41 8.51
CA GLY A 76 5.19 20.47 9.89
C GLY A 76 4.10 19.44 10.17
N TRP A 77 3.12 19.84 10.98
CA TRP A 77 1.92 19.06 11.26
C TRP A 77 0.79 19.46 10.32
N CYS A 78 0.22 18.48 9.64
CA CYS A 78 -0.80 18.67 8.62
C CYS A 78 -2.03 17.79 8.89
N TYR A 79 -3.15 18.12 8.28
CA TYR A 79 -4.34 17.29 8.31
C TYR A 79 -5.17 17.38 7.02
N THR A 80 -6.02 16.39 6.79
CA THR A 80 -6.95 16.31 5.64
C THR A 80 -8.21 15.55 6.03
N ASP A 81 -9.27 15.72 5.26
CA ASP A 81 -10.49 14.91 5.21
C ASP A 81 -10.38 13.56 4.48
N THR A 82 -9.25 13.28 3.81
CA THR A 82 -9.10 12.07 2.99
C THR A 82 -8.17 11.04 3.64
N THR A 83 -8.54 9.77 3.56
CA THR A 83 -7.67 8.66 3.97
C THR A 83 -6.64 8.31 2.89
N ASN A 84 -5.71 7.41 3.22
CA ASN A 84 -4.84 6.71 2.27
C ASN A 84 -4.61 5.27 2.75
N ALA A 85 -3.72 4.52 2.11
CA ALA A 85 -3.40 3.15 2.50
C ALA A 85 -2.62 3.00 3.83
N PHE A 86 -2.18 4.11 4.46
CA PHE A 86 -1.17 4.12 5.54
C PHE A 86 -1.75 4.60 6.88
N THR A 87 -2.84 3.99 7.33
CA THR A 87 -3.60 4.45 8.51
C THR A 87 -3.34 3.68 9.81
N ALA A 88 -2.46 2.69 9.77
CA ALA A 88 -2.09 1.96 10.97
C ALA A 88 -1.35 2.89 11.95
N ALA A 89 -1.53 2.62 13.24
CA ALA A 89 -0.82 3.33 14.31
C ALA A 89 0.27 2.40 14.89
N PRO A 90 1.53 2.86 15.05
CA PRO A 90 2.58 2.06 15.65
C PRO A 90 2.27 1.69 17.10
N GLY A 91 2.54 0.44 17.50
CA GLY A 91 2.35 -0.02 18.87
C GLY A 91 0.91 -0.36 19.27
N LEU A 92 -0.07 -0.16 18.38
CA LEU A 92 -1.45 -0.61 18.59
C LEU A 92 -1.71 -1.87 17.76
N SER A 93 -1.98 -2.98 18.45
CA SER A 93 -2.40 -4.26 17.87
C SER A 93 -3.87 -4.53 18.22
N GLY A 94 -4.74 -4.66 17.23
CA GLY A 94 -6.11 -5.11 17.45
C GLY A 94 -7.10 -4.62 16.40
N GLU A 95 -8.09 -5.47 16.08
CA GLU A 95 -9.33 -5.05 15.44
C GLU A 95 -10.04 -4.04 16.36
N ARG A 96 -10.46 -2.93 15.76
CA ARG A 96 -10.97 -1.77 16.47
C ARG A 96 -12.47 -1.91 16.65
N ALA A 97 -12.95 -1.66 17.86
CA ALA A 97 -14.38 -1.50 18.08
C ALA A 97 -14.87 -0.30 17.25
N GLU A 98 -15.91 -0.51 16.43
CA GLU A 98 -16.64 0.61 15.86
C GLU A 98 -17.14 1.49 17.01
N VAL A 99 -16.78 2.76 16.96
CA VAL A 99 -17.26 3.70 17.96
C VAL A 99 -18.73 3.98 17.65
N SER A 100 -19.61 3.32 18.38
CA SER A 100 -21.06 3.54 18.33
C SER A 100 -21.43 4.66 19.31
N PHE A 101 -22.19 5.64 18.84
CA PHE A 101 -22.71 6.72 19.67
C PHE A 101 -24.20 6.90 19.46
N GLY A 102 -24.88 7.33 20.52
CA GLY A 102 -26.34 7.43 20.59
C GLY A 102 -26.92 8.66 19.89
N ASP A 103 -28.25 8.65 19.77
CA ASP A 103 -29.14 9.60 19.09
C ASP A 103 -29.24 10.99 19.79
N ASP A 104 -28.15 11.53 20.35
CA ASP A 104 -28.14 12.75 21.16
C ASP A 104 -27.99 14.07 20.36
N GLY A 105 -28.00 14.01 19.03
CA GLY A 105 -27.77 15.16 18.15
C GLY A 105 -26.28 15.51 17.95
N THR A 106 -25.35 14.71 18.45
CA THR A 106 -23.92 14.83 18.16
C THR A 106 -23.63 14.41 16.71
N GLN A 107 -22.93 15.27 15.98
CA GLN A 107 -22.39 14.98 14.65
C GLN A 107 -20.89 14.67 14.74
N LEU A 108 -20.44 13.71 13.93
CA LEU A 108 -19.06 13.22 13.93
C LEU A 108 -18.34 13.62 12.64
N ILE A 109 -17.12 14.14 12.80
CA ILE A 109 -16.23 14.46 11.67
C ILE A 109 -14.90 13.77 11.89
N THR A 110 -14.41 13.10 10.86
CA THR A 110 -13.08 12.50 10.88
C THR A 110 -12.11 13.33 10.05
N PHE A 111 -11.00 13.72 10.67
CA PHE A 111 -9.81 14.20 9.98
C PHE A 111 -8.68 13.19 10.12
N TYR A 112 -7.71 13.28 9.22
CA TYR A 112 -6.52 12.46 9.19
C TYR A 112 -5.30 13.34 9.39
N VAL A 113 -4.60 13.17 10.51
CA VAL A 113 -3.40 13.93 10.85
C VAL A 113 -2.15 13.19 10.38
N TYR A 114 -1.21 13.94 9.82
CA TYR A 114 0.09 13.45 9.37
C TYR A 114 1.17 14.51 9.59
N CYS A 115 2.44 14.11 9.54
CA CYS A 115 3.53 15.04 9.79
C CYS A 115 4.77 14.78 8.93
N ALA A 116 5.51 15.86 8.67
CA ALA A 116 6.80 15.82 8.02
C ALA A 116 7.91 15.33 8.97
N PRO A 117 9.05 14.82 8.46
CA PRO A 117 10.19 14.45 9.29
C PRO A 117 10.69 15.58 10.20
N GLY A 118 11.19 15.21 11.38
CA GLY A 118 11.88 16.14 12.30
C GLY A 118 10.97 17.03 13.17
N VAL A 119 9.66 16.83 13.13
CA VAL A 119 8.73 17.56 14.02
C VAL A 119 8.79 17.04 15.46
N SER A 120 8.47 17.89 16.44
CA SER A 120 8.28 17.51 17.84
C SER A 120 6.89 16.92 18.08
N PRO A 121 6.67 16.20 19.21
CA PRO A 121 5.33 15.83 19.66
C PRO A 121 4.36 17.01 19.66
N LYS A 122 3.09 16.71 19.37
CA LYS A 122 2.04 17.72 19.24
C LYS A 122 0.82 17.33 20.05
N SER A 123 0.31 18.27 20.83
CA SER A 123 -1.04 18.22 21.38
C SER A 123 -1.98 18.98 20.45
N ILE A 124 -3.04 18.31 20.00
CA ILE A 124 -3.97 18.84 18.99
C ILE A 124 -5.34 19.02 19.65
N GLY A 125 -5.87 20.22 19.51
CA GLY A 125 -7.26 20.56 19.80
C GLY A 125 -8.05 20.80 18.52
N VAL A 126 -9.27 21.30 18.68
CA VAL A 126 -10.15 21.65 17.57
C VAL A 126 -10.76 23.02 17.80
N GLN A 127 -10.92 23.79 16.73
CA GLN A 127 -11.76 24.99 16.73
C GLN A 127 -12.88 24.85 15.71
N VAL A 128 -13.99 25.51 16.03
CA VAL A 128 -15.19 25.53 15.24
C VAL A 128 -15.67 26.97 15.13
N LYS A 129 -16.10 27.39 13.95
CA LYS A 129 -16.69 28.70 13.70
C LYS A 129 -18.18 28.54 13.36
N THR A 130 -19.06 29.17 14.11
CA THR A 130 -20.51 29.09 13.90
C THR A 130 -20.96 29.98 12.72
N ASP A 131 -22.26 29.98 12.39
CA ASP A 131 -22.82 30.92 11.40
C ASP A 131 -22.90 32.36 11.94
N SER A 132 -22.92 32.53 13.26
CA SER A 132 -22.77 33.84 13.92
C SER A 132 -21.32 34.35 13.93
N ASP A 133 -20.40 33.61 13.30
CA ASP A 133 -18.96 33.85 13.29
C ASP A 133 -18.25 33.75 14.65
N ASP A 134 -18.96 33.24 15.68
CA ASP A 134 -18.38 32.93 16.98
C ASP A 134 -17.42 31.74 16.86
N ILE A 135 -16.31 31.80 17.61
CA ILE A 135 -15.29 30.76 17.62
C ILE A 135 -15.38 29.98 18.93
N VAL A 136 -15.61 28.68 18.83
CA VAL A 136 -15.60 27.76 19.97
C VAL A 136 -14.43 26.80 19.82
N LYS A 137 -13.66 26.61 20.90
CA LYS A 137 -12.42 25.83 20.87
C LYS A 137 -12.41 24.76 21.95
N SER A 138 -11.81 23.62 21.59
CA SER A 138 -11.20 22.69 22.52
C SER A 138 -9.69 22.96 22.55
N SER A 139 -9.23 23.73 23.52
CA SER A 139 -7.84 24.20 23.67
C SER A 139 -7.52 24.45 25.15
N LEU A 140 -6.26 24.78 25.46
CA LEU A 140 -5.84 25.08 26.84
C LEU A 140 -6.67 26.21 27.47
N ASN A 141 -7.04 27.22 26.68
CA ASN A 141 -7.80 28.38 27.13
C ASN A 141 -9.21 28.44 26.52
N GLY A 142 -9.65 27.37 25.86
CA GLY A 142 -10.92 27.29 25.15
C GLY A 142 -12.10 26.97 26.08
N THR A 143 -13.31 27.02 25.52
CA THR A 143 -14.55 26.61 26.19
C THR A 143 -14.48 25.14 26.62
N TYR A 144 -13.89 24.30 25.77
CA TYR A 144 -13.61 22.90 26.01
C TYR A 144 -12.09 22.71 26.13
N GLN A 145 -11.65 21.64 26.79
CA GLN A 145 -10.22 21.42 27.09
C GLN A 145 -9.71 20.03 26.68
N GLU A 146 -10.49 19.29 25.89
CA GLU A 146 -10.06 18.00 25.34
C GLU A 146 -8.99 18.15 24.25
N LYS A 147 -8.15 17.12 24.12
CA LYS A 147 -7.05 17.06 23.16
C LYS A 147 -6.64 15.63 22.90
N ILE A 148 -5.94 15.45 21.78
CA ILE A 148 -5.11 14.27 21.52
C ILE A 148 -3.63 14.64 21.56
N LYS A 149 -2.76 13.65 21.74
CA LYS A 149 -1.31 13.80 21.63
C LYS A 149 -0.73 12.81 20.62
N LEU A 150 0.03 13.33 19.67
CA LEU A 150 0.73 12.52 18.68
C LEU A 150 2.24 12.61 18.89
N ASN A 151 2.91 11.46 19.02
CA ASN A 151 4.36 11.40 19.14
C ASN A 151 4.99 10.93 17.82
N PRO A 152 5.76 11.79 17.13
CA PRO A 152 6.40 11.44 15.88
C PRO A 152 7.55 10.45 16.13
N ARG A 153 7.58 9.37 15.34
CA ARG A 153 8.70 8.44 15.19
C ARG A 153 9.46 8.76 13.91
N THR A 154 10.76 8.54 13.91
CA THR A 154 11.59 8.65 12.71
C THR A 154 11.11 7.67 11.65
N ALA A 155 11.01 8.14 10.41
CA ALA A 155 10.69 7.29 9.27
C ALA A 155 11.70 6.13 9.15
N VAL A 156 11.21 4.96 8.76
CA VAL A 156 12.06 3.78 8.51
C VAL A 156 12.33 3.67 7.01
N THR A 157 13.56 3.30 6.66
CA THR A 157 13.92 2.90 5.30
C THR A 157 14.35 1.46 5.33
N TYR A 158 13.63 0.60 4.60
CA TYR A 158 13.92 -0.83 4.56
C TYR A 158 15.03 -1.14 3.56
N MET A 159 15.92 -2.03 3.97
CA MET A 159 17.01 -2.58 3.17
C MET A 159 16.84 -4.09 3.00
N LYS A 160 17.68 -4.73 2.19
CA LYS A 160 17.67 -6.16 1.87
C LYS A 160 17.71 -7.02 3.14
N GLY A 161 18.39 -6.52 4.17
CA GLY A 161 18.46 -7.15 5.49
C GLY A 161 17.09 -7.29 6.17
N ASP A 162 16.15 -6.40 5.90
CA ASP A 162 14.83 -6.30 6.54
C ASP A 162 13.73 -7.10 5.82
N ILE A 163 14.02 -7.56 4.60
CA ILE A 163 13.07 -8.33 3.79
C ILE A 163 13.36 -9.82 3.81
N THR A 164 12.32 -10.59 3.51
CA THR A 164 12.44 -11.99 3.11
C THR A 164 12.23 -12.05 1.60
N TRP A 165 13.08 -12.85 0.94
CA TRP A 165 13.06 -13.09 -0.50
C TRP A 165 13.16 -14.60 -0.71
N ASP A 166 12.14 -15.29 -0.21
CA ASP A 166 12.05 -16.74 -0.27
C ASP A 166 11.27 -17.16 -1.49
N TYR A 167 11.55 -18.37 -1.97
CA TYR A 167 10.87 -18.93 -3.11
C TYR A 167 10.27 -20.30 -2.83
N SER A 168 9.27 -20.66 -3.62
CA SER A 168 8.70 -22.00 -3.66
C SER A 168 8.48 -22.43 -5.10
N HIS A 169 8.62 -23.73 -5.37
CA HIS A 169 8.20 -24.30 -6.63
C HIS A 169 6.69 -24.09 -6.80
N THR A 170 6.24 -23.72 -7.99
CA THR A 170 4.83 -23.52 -8.31
C THR A 170 4.39 -24.40 -9.46
N SER A 171 3.11 -24.78 -9.45
CA SER A 171 2.53 -25.54 -10.55
C SER A 171 2.36 -24.67 -11.79
N THR A 172 2.62 -25.27 -12.93
CA THR A 172 2.31 -24.70 -14.25
C THR A 172 1.13 -25.45 -14.87
N LYS A 173 0.35 -24.77 -15.70
CA LYS A 173 -0.89 -25.31 -16.27
C LYS A 173 -0.64 -26.43 -17.28
N TYR A 174 0.43 -26.31 -18.07
CA TYR A 174 0.77 -27.28 -19.11
C TYR A 174 2.18 -27.86 -18.99
N GLY A 175 2.97 -27.48 -17.99
CA GLY A 175 4.42 -27.74 -17.91
C GLY A 175 4.88 -29.21 -17.89
N GLY A 176 3.97 -30.18 -17.87
CA GLY A 176 4.28 -31.60 -18.12
C GLY A 176 3.32 -32.29 -19.09
N ASN A 177 2.33 -31.57 -19.62
CA ASN A 177 1.24 -32.14 -20.42
C ASN A 177 1.51 -32.08 -21.92
N THR A 178 2.78 -31.97 -22.33
CA THR A 178 3.13 -32.02 -23.75
C THR A 178 4.25 -32.98 -24.06
N LYS A 179 4.22 -33.44 -25.31
CA LYS A 179 5.23 -34.33 -25.87
C LYS A 179 6.59 -33.64 -26.07
N TYR A 180 6.67 -32.30 -26.04
CA TYR A 180 7.84 -31.56 -26.54
C TYR A 180 8.37 -30.45 -25.63
N VAL A 181 7.56 -29.91 -24.71
CA VAL A 181 7.97 -28.84 -23.80
C VAL A 181 7.65 -29.23 -22.36
N THR A 182 8.65 -29.09 -21.50
CA THR A 182 8.52 -29.18 -20.04
C THR A 182 8.79 -27.80 -19.45
N THR A 183 7.98 -27.36 -18.50
CA THR A 183 8.11 -26.05 -17.84
C THR A 183 8.07 -26.23 -16.32
N ASP A 184 9.15 -25.83 -15.67
CA ASP A 184 9.23 -25.69 -14.22
C ASP A 184 9.19 -24.19 -13.86
N ALA A 185 8.53 -23.86 -12.75
CA ALA A 185 8.39 -22.48 -12.29
C ALA A 185 8.58 -22.36 -10.77
N TRP A 186 9.11 -21.22 -10.36
CA TRP A 186 9.33 -20.88 -8.96
C TRP A 186 8.87 -19.46 -8.71
N ASN A 187 8.08 -19.27 -7.66
CA ASN A 187 7.65 -17.95 -7.22
C ASN A 187 8.53 -17.47 -6.09
N TYR A 188 9.10 -16.29 -6.26
CA TYR A 188 9.83 -15.52 -5.26
C TYR A 188 8.90 -14.46 -4.68
N TYR A 189 8.91 -14.31 -3.37
CA TYR A 189 8.00 -13.42 -2.66
C TYR A 189 8.77 -12.39 -1.87
N LEU A 190 8.61 -11.12 -2.23
CA LEU A 190 9.11 -9.99 -1.45
C LEU A 190 8.18 -9.73 -0.27
N THR A 191 8.64 -10.03 0.94
CA THR A 191 7.91 -9.71 2.17
C THR A 191 8.80 -8.99 3.17
N LEU A 192 8.21 -8.37 4.19
CA LEU A 192 8.95 -7.85 5.32
C LEU A 192 9.21 -8.97 6.33
N LYS A 193 10.40 -9.03 6.95
CA LYS A 193 10.72 -10.01 8.02
C LYS A 193 9.96 -9.77 9.32
N SER A 194 9.40 -8.58 9.49
CA SER A 194 8.68 -8.18 10.70
C SER A 194 7.43 -9.03 10.90
N ALA A 195 7.21 -9.56 12.11
CA ALA A 195 5.99 -10.30 12.44
C ALA A 195 4.76 -9.38 12.52
N ASP A 196 4.93 -8.15 13.02
CA ASP A 196 3.82 -7.22 13.29
C ASP A 196 3.65 -6.13 12.22
N ASN A 197 4.35 -6.27 11.09
CA ASN A 197 4.31 -5.30 10.01
C ASN A 197 4.46 -6.00 8.66
N TYR A 198 3.92 -5.40 7.61
CA TYR A 198 3.91 -5.96 6.28
C TYR A 198 3.80 -4.85 5.24
N PHE A 199 4.28 -5.13 4.04
CA PHE A 199 4.05 -4.27 2.89
C PHE A 199 2.58 -4.30 2.49
N VAL A 200 2.04 -3.17 2.07
CA VAL A 200 0.63 -3.03 1.66
C VAL A 200 0.45 -2.46 0.27
N THR A 201 1.51 -1.86 -0.29
CA THR A 201 1.50 -1.41 -1.67
C THR A 201 2.90 -1.42 -2.27
N PHE A 202 2.97 -1.67 -3.57
CA PHE A 202 4.20 -1.81 -4.34
C PHE A 202 4.13 -0.94 -5.60
N SER A 203 5.22 -0.25 -5.90
CA SER A 203 5.43 0.36 -7.20
C SER A 203 6.59 -0.35 -7.86
N VAL A 204 6.38 -0.86 -9.07
CA VAL A 204 7.40 -1.54 -9.86
C VAL A 204 7.67 -0.70 -11.11
N SER A 205 8.92 -0.61 -11.53
CA SER A 205 9.31 -0.07 -12.83
C SER A 205 10.37 -0.96 -13.47
N SER A 206 10.70 -0.69 -14.74
CA SER A 206 11.71 -1.45 -15.50
C SER A 206 11.33 -2.92 -15.71
N TYR A 207 10.14 -3.12 -16.26
CA TYR A 207 9.65 -4.36 -16.83
C TYR A 207 8.93 -4.03 -18.14
N PHE A 208 8.65 -5.04 -18.93
CA PHE A 208 7.85 -4.97 -20.14
C PHE A 208 6.45 -5.53 -19.86
N SER A 209 5.42 -4.96 -20.47
CA SER A 209 4.04 -5.41 -20.30
C SER A 209 3.20 -5.03 -21.51
N GLU A 210 3.05 -5.97 -22.43
CA GLU A 210 2.10 -5.95 -23.53
C GLU A 210 1.39 -7.32 -23.60
N ASP A 211 0.46 -7.49 -24.53
CA ASP A 211 -0.24 -8.76 -24.74
C ASP A 211 0.79 -9.90 -24.90
N GLY A 212 0.77 -10.83 -23.95
CA GLY A 212 1.68 -11.97 -23.88
C GLY A 212 3.04 -11.76 -23.23
N TYR A 213 3.32 -10.58 -22.68
CA TYR A 213 4.57 -10.34 -21.96
C TYR A 213 4.33 -9.60 -20.65
N ASP A 214 3.18 -9.81 -20.01
CA ASP A 214 2.78 -9.11 -18.79
C ASP A 214 3.83 -9.30 -17.68
N GLY A 215 4.39 -8.19 -17.20
CA GLY A 215 5.42 -8.20 -16.17
C GLY A 215 6.77 -8.82 -16.57
N PHE A 216 7.02 -9.08 -17.86
CA PHE A 216 8.27 -9.69 -18.31
C PHE A 216 9.48 -8.79 -18.02
N PHE A 217 10.54 -9.33 -17.43
CA PHE A 217 11.77 -8.56 -17.19
C PHE A 217 13.07 -9.26 -17.56
N SER A 218 13.07 -10.56 -17.85
CA SER A 218 14.29 -11.24 -18.29
C SER A 218 14.02 -12.49 -19.10
N SER A 219 14.88 -12.76 -20.08
CA SER A 219 14.99 -14.05 -20.75
C SER A 219 16.44 -14.41 -21.05
N HIS A 220 16.70 -15.72 -21.05
CA HIS A 220 17.91 -16.29 -21.63
C HIS A 220 17.57 -17.63 -22.28
N ILE A 221 17.83 -17.74 -23.58
CA ILE A 221 17.71 -18.97 -24.33
C ILE A 221 19.11 -19.57 -24.51
N THR A 222 19.37 -20.71 -23.86
CA THR A 222 20.65 -21.41 -23.97
C THR A 222 20.47 -22.72 -24.75
N PRO A 223 21.04 -22.84 -25.96
CA PRO A 223 21.03 -24.11 -26.68
C PRO A 223 22.01 -25.09 -26.02
N ASP A 224 21.52 -26.24 -25.55
CA ASP A 224 22.35 -27.41 -25.27
C ASP A 224 22.21 -28.42 -26.42
N SER A 225 23.23 -29.26 -26.59
CA SER A 225 23.44 -30.26 -27.63
C SER A 225 22.26 -31.20 -27.91
N ASN A 226 21.30 -31.36 -27.00
CA ASN A 226 20.08 -32.17 -27.19
C ASN A 226 18.76 -31.52 -26.73
N ARG A 227 18.81 -30.35 -26.06
CA ARG A 227 17.66 -29.66 -25.46
C ARG A 227 17.92 -28.16 -25.48
N LYS A 228 16.97 -27.35 -25.95
CA LYS A 228 17.11 -25.89 -25.86
C LYS A 228 16.40 -25.41 -24.58
N ASN A 229 17.14 -24.72 -23.72
CA ASN A 229 16.60 -24.17 -22.48
C ASN A 229 16.09 -22.75 -22.73
N PHE A 230 14.99 -22.41 -22.09
CA PHE A 230 14.49 -21.06 -21.94
C PHE A 230 14.40 -20.76 -20.45
N TYR A 231 14.99 -19.64 -20.05
CA TYR A 231 14.82 -19.05 -18.73
C TYR A 231 14.03 -17.76 -18.88
N GLY A 232 13.03 -17.54 -18.02
CA GLY A 232 12.16 -16.37 -18.05
C GLY A 232 11.93 -15.79 -16.65
N GLY A 233 11.88 -14.46 -16.57
CA GLY A 233 11.57 -13.72 -15.36
C GLY A 233 10.34 -12.83 -15.53
N TYR A 234 9.39 -12.93 -14.61
CA TYR A 234 8.13 -12.17 -14.59
C TYR A 234 7.90 -11.52 -13.22
N VAL A 235 7.39 -10.29 -13.20
CA VAL A 235 6.94 -9.59 -11.98
C VAL A 235 5.44 -9.32 -12.04
N TRP A 236 4.72 -9.71 -11.00
CA TRP A 236 3.25 -9.60 -10.97
C TRP A 236 2.82 -8.32 -10.25
N TYR A 237 3.03 -7.18 -10.88
CA TYR A 237 2.94 -5.84 -10.29
C TYR A 237 1.52 -5.28 -10.03
N ARG A 238 0.46 -5.92 -10.55
CA ARG A 238 -0.89 -5.33 -10.54
C ARG A 238 -1.61 -5.56 -9.22
N GLU A 239 -2.11 -4.48 -8.62
CA GLU A 239 -2.87 -4.52 -7.36
C GLU A 239 -4.40 -4.49 -7.60
N PRO A 240 -5.22 -5.12 -6.73
CA PRO A 240 -4.82 -6.00 -5.63
C PRO A 240 -4.32 -7.36 -6.16
N HIS A 241 -3.16 -7.78 -5.68
CA HIS A 241 -2.38 -8.89 -6.24
C HIS A 241 -3.15 -10.19 -6.49
N GLY A 242 -3.92 -10.67 -5.50
CA GLY A 242 -4.61 -11.97 -5.59
C GLY A 242 -5.86 -12.00 -6.50
N SER A 243 -6.25 -10.87 -7.09
CA SER A 243 -7.42 -10.80 -8.00
C SER A 243 -7.18 -9.99 -9.26
N ALA A 244 -5.97 -9.43 -9.45
CA ALA A 244 -5.63 -8.64 -10.62
C ALA A 244 -5.29 -9.51 -11.86
N TYR A 245 -5.15 -10.81 -11.66
CA TYR A 245 -4.79 -11.80 -12.67
C TYR A 245 -5.89 -12.85 -12.79
N TYR A 246 -5.77 -13.79 -13.75
CA TYR A 246 -6.80 -14.79 -14.00
C TYR A 246 -7.06 -15.63 -12.74
N VAL A 247 -8.23 -15.42 -12.11
CA VAL A 247 -8.60 -16.12 -10.89
C VAL A 247 -9.10 -17.51 -11.24
N VAL A 248 -8.50 -18.54 -10.65
CA VAL A 248 -9.02 -19.89 -10.74
C VAL A 248 -10.10 -20.04 -9.67
N GLU A 249 -11.36 -19.98 -10.10
CA GLU A 249 -12.51 -20.24 -9.24
C GLU A 249 -12.25 -21.58 -8.50
N ASN A 250 -12.26 -21.54 -7.17
CA ASN A 250 -12.15 -22.65 -6.19
C ASN A 250 -10.84 -22.78 -5.38
N ASP A 251 -9.71 -22.19 -5.79
CA ASP A 251 -8.41 -22.51 -5.16
C ASP A 251 -7.65 -21.30 -4.58
N GLY A 252 -8.28 -20.12 -4.53
CA GLY A 252 -7.76 -18.93 -3.84
C GLY A 252 -6.45 -18.34 -4.38
N HIS A 253 -6.06 -18.70 -5.60
CA HIS A 253 -4.85 -18.22 -6.27
C HIS A 253 -5.19 -17.57 -7.62
N SER A 254 -4.22 -16.87 -8.20
CA SER A 254 -4.29 -16.36 -9.57
C SER A 254 -3.32 -17.09 -10.50
N GLU A 255 -3.55 -17.00 -11.79
CA GLU A 255 -2.64 -17.49 -12.84
C GLU A 255 -2.02 -16.31 -13.59
N GLY A 256 -0.70 -16.32 -13.71
CA GLY A 256 0.06 -15.40 -14.55
C GLY A 256 0.56 -16.12 -15.80
N GLU A 257 0.35 -15.52 -16.96
CA GLU A 257 0.83 -16.09 -18.22
C GLU A 257 2.36 -16.00 -18.32
N VAL A 258 3.01 -17.13 -18.53
CA VAL A 258 4.47 -17.26 -18.64
C VAL A 258 4.82 -17.99 -19.94
N VAL A 259 6.04 -17.78 -20.43
CA VAL A 259 6.53 -18.45 -21.65
C VAL A 259 5.59 -18.25 -22.85
N ASN A 260 5.04 -17.05 -23.05
CA ASN A 260 4.11 -16.81 -24.15
C ASN A 260 4.84 -16.38 -25.43
N PHE A 261 5.10 -17.37 -26.28
CA PHE A 261 5.76 -17.21 -27.58
C PHE A 261 4.87 -17.82 -28.67
N PRO A 262 3.74 -17.16 -29.01
CA PRO A 262 2.76 -17.74 -29.91
C PRO A 262 3.29 -17.75 -31.35
N ASP A 263 4.11 -16.75 -31.70
CA ASP A 263 4.77 -16.64 -33.00
C ASP A 263 5.99 -17.58 -33.07
N SER A 264 5.97 -18.47 -34.06
CA SER A 264 6.97 -19.51 -34.35
C SER A 264 7.13 -20.63 -33.32
N ASN A 265 7.08 -20.36 -32.01
CA ASN A 265 7.18 -21.42 -30.99
C ASN A 265 5.84 -22.09 -30.68
N LYS A 266 4.72 -21.40 -30.92
CA LYS A 266 3.33 -21.89 -30.68
C LYS A 266 3.14 -22.48 -29.27
N TRP A 267 3.80 -21.88 -28.29
CA TRP A 267 3.81 -22.35 -26.91
C TRP A 267 3.53 -21.21 -25.95
N TRP A 268 2.73 -21.51 -24.92
CA TRP A 268 2.38 -20.64 -23.81
C TRP A 268 2.07 -21.50 -22.59
N ASP A 269 2.33 -20.97 -21.40
CA ASP A 269 2.01 -21.65 -20.15
C ASP A 269 1.53 -20.63 -19.11
N TYR A 270 0.96 -21.10 -18.01
CA TYR A 270 0.51 -20.25 -16.92
C TYR A 270 1.13 -20.78 -15.64
N ALA A 271 1.72 -19.90 -14.84
CA ALA A 271 2.17 -20.22 -13.51
C ALA A 271 1.09 -19.85 -12.49
N LYS A 272 0.83 -20.74 -11.53
CA LYS A 272 0.07 -20.39 -10.34
C LYS A 272 0.86 -19.35 -9.54
N ILE A 273 0.27 -18.19 -9.26
CA ILE A 273 0.89 -17.06 -8.57
C ILE A 273 0.01 -16.62 -7.40
N TYR A 274 0.60 -15.87 -6.48
CA TYR A 274 -0.10 -15.42 -5.27
C TYR A 274 -0.76 -16.58 -4.50
N ASP A 275 -0.02 -17.68 -4.37
CA ASP A 275 -0.49 -18.95 -3.80
C ASP A 275 -0.32 -19.05 -2.27
N ARG A 276 0.06 -17.96 -1.60
CA ARG A 276 0.17 -17.87 -0.14
C ARG A 276 -1.00 -17.09 0.43
N ASN A 277 -1.23 -17.26 1.74
CA ASN A 277 -2.22 -16.46 2.44
C ASN A 277 -1.81 -14.99 2.45
N HIS A 278 -2.80 -14.10 2.39
CA HIS A 278 -2.62 -12.65 2.39
C HIS A 278 -1.80 -12.11 1.19
N PRO A 279 -2.24 -12.38 -0.06
CA PRO A 279 -1.53 -11.95 -1.26
C PRO A 279 -1.35 -10.44 -1.38
N GLU A 280 -2.16 -9.65 -0.67
CA GLU A 280 -1.99 -8.21 -0.55
C GLU A 280 -0.70 -7.78 0.16
N ARG A 281 0.01 -8.70 0.83
CA ARG A 281 1.15 -8.37 1.71
C ARG A 281 2.53 -8.56 1.09
N TYR A 282 2.60 -9.03 -0.14
CA TYR A 282 3.84 -9.39 -0.79
C TYR A 282 3.77 -9.22 -2.30
N LEU A 283 4.91 -8.95 -2.93
CA LEU A 283 5.04 -8.88 -4.38
C LEU A 283 5.64 -10.20 -4.90
N CYS A 284 4.99 -10.79 -5.90
CA CYS A 284 5.41 -12.07 -6.48
C CYS A 284 6.25 -11.85 -7.75
N PHE A 285 7.33 -12.61 -7.87
CA PHE A 285 8.11 -12.78 -9.09
C PHE A 285 8.13 -14.24 -9.48
N SER A 286 7.95 -14.56 -10.76
CA SER A 286 8.12 -15.93 -11.25
C SER A 286 9.41 -16.06 -12.03
N TRP A 287 10.21 -17.03 -11.62
CA TRP A 287 11.32 -17.56 -12.41
C TRP A 287 10.85 -18.84 -13.09
N VAL A 288 11.07 -18.95 -14.39
CA VAL A 288 10.60 -20.08 -15.19
C VAL A 288 11.76 -20.69 -15.95
N HIS A 289 11.83 -22.02 -15.96
CA HIS A 289 12.74 -22.80 -16.78
C HIS A 289 11.93 -23.74 -17.67
N SER A 290 12.02 -23.55 -18.98
CA SER A 290 11.39 -24.42 -19.96
C SER A 290 12.41 -25.13 -20.82
N ILE A 291 12.17 -26.41 -21.09
CA ILE A 291 13.02 -27.28 -21.88
C ILE A 291 12.21 -27.77 -23.08
N THR A 292 12.75 -27.63 -24.28
CA THR A 292 12.15 -28.22 -25.50
C THR A 292 13.06 -29.29 -26.12
N GLY A 293 12.44 -30.40 -26.54
CA GLY A 293 13.09 -31.52 -27.24
C GLY A 293 12.88 -31.56 -28.76
N GLY A 294 12.23 -30.54 -29.34
CA GLY A 294 11.96 -30.44 -30.79
C GLY A 294 12.97 -29.55 -31.55
N ASP A 295 12.49 -28.79 -32.54
CA ASP A 295 13.31 -27.83 -33.34
C ASP A 295 13.95 -26.71 -32.49
N GLY A 296 13.57 -26.66 -31.21
CA GLY A 296 14.11 -25.78 -30.20
C GLY A 296 13.38 -24.46 -30.09
N TRP A 297 13.85 -23.58 -29.20
CA TRP A 297 13.33 -22.21 -29.11
C TRP A 297 13.77 -21.42 -30.34
N HIS A 298 12.80 -20.79 -31.00
CA HIS A 298 13.00 -19.68 -31.90
C HIS A 298 12.95 -18.38 -31.09
N ILE A 299 13.79 -17.40 -31.43
CA ILE A 299 13.59 -16.06 -30.89
C ILE A 299 12.17 -15.63 -31.30
N PRO A 300 11.26 -15.39 -30.35
CA PRO A 300 9.91 -14.98 -30.65
C PRO A 300 9.98 -13.60 -31.29
N ASN A 301 9.26 -13.35 -32.39
CA ASN A 301 9.07 -11.97 -32.82
C ASN A 301 8.29 -11.21 -31.71
N GLY A 302 8.64 -9.94 -31.50
CA GLY A 302 8.16 -9.13 -30.36
C GLY A 302 9.27 -8.25 -29.77
N PRO A 303 9.18 -7.82 -28.50
CA PRO A 303 10.24 -7.05 -27.82
C PRO A 303 11.54 -7.84 -27.59
N LEU A 304 11.52 -9.16 -27.80
CA LEU A 304 12.67 -10.05 -27.60
C LEU A 304 13.30 -10.40 -28.94
N ASN A 305 14.27 -9.62 -29.40
CA ASN A 305 14.99 -9.86 -30.66
C ASN A 305 16.37 -10.51 -30.47
N THR A 306 16.73 -10.88 -29.25
CA THR A 306 18.03 -11.45 -28.87
C THR A 306 17.86 -12.74 -28.08
N TRP A 307 18.93 -13.54 -28.03
CA TRP A 307 18.99 -14.77 -27.23
C TRP A 307 19.01 -14.52 -25.72
N GLN A 308 19.31 -13.29 -25.31
CA GLN A 308 19.28 -12.84 -23.94
C GLN A 308 18.78 -11.40 -23.90
N THR A 309 17.82 -11.12 -23.02
CA THR A 309 17.27 -9.78 -22.78
C THR A 309 17.00 -9.65 -21.31
N TRP A 310 17.33 -8.52 -20.71
CA TRP A 310 16.99 -8.28 -19.32
C TRP A 310 16.75 -6.80 -19.03
N PHE A 311 15.93 -6.59 -18.03
CA PHE A 311 15.73 -5.34 -17.34
C PHE A 311 16.17 -5.52 -15.88
N THR A 312 16.19 -4.42 -15.15
CA THR A 312 16.52 -4.40 -13.72
C THR A 312 15.34 -3.82 -12.98
N PRO A 313 14.29 -4.62 -12.68
CA PRO A 313 13.10 -4.11 -12.02
C PRO A 313 13.46 -3.35 -10.74
N GLN A 314 12.97 -2.12 -10.64
CA GLN A 314 13.05 -1.33 -9.40
C GLN A 314 11.71 -1.47 -8.68
N ILE A 315 11.76 -1.83 -7.40
CA ILE A 315 10.60 -2.03 -6.55
C ILE A 315 10.66 -0.99 -5.45
N VAL A 316 9.59 -0.22 -5.27
CA VAL A 316 9.36 0.60 -4.08
C VAL A 316 8.22 -0.05 -3.29
N ALA A 317 8.52 -0.66 -2.16
CA ALA A 317 7.54 -1.34 -1.31
C ALA A 317 7.25 -0.49 -0.08
N TYR A 318 5.97 -0.25 0.21
CA TYR A 318 5.52 0.56 1.35
C TYR A 318 4.83 -0.32 2.39
N ASP A 319 5.18 -0.13 3.66
CA ASP A 319 4.50 -0.78 4.78
C ASP A 319 3.15 -0.11 5.09
N ARG A 320 2.38 -0.73 6.00
CA ARG A 320 1.07 -0.20 6.46
C ARG A 320 1.14 1.17 7.16
N PHE A 321 2.35 1.68 7.42
CA PHE A 321 2.61 2.99 8.00
C PHE A 321 3.17 3.99 6.97
N GLY A 322 3.40 3.58 5.71
CA GLY A 322 3.98 4.42 4.65
C GLY A 322 5.50 4.58 4.71
N ASN A 323 6.20 3.78 5.51
CA ASN A 323 7.65 3.63 5.41
C ASN A 323 7.98 2.78 4.18
N ALA A 324 9.13 3.02 3.55
CA ALA A 324 9.44 2.42 2.26
C ALA A 324 10.81 1.76 2.23
N GLY A 325 10.92 0.69 1.44
CA GLY A 325 12.19 0.17 0.93
C GLY A 325 12.25 0.32 -0.58
N THR A 326 13.45 0.51 -1.12
CA THR A 326 13.67 0.46 -2.57
C THR A 326 14.66 -0.65 -2.88
N PHE A 327 14.25 -1.56 -3.77
CA PHE A 327 15.00 -2.76 -4.09
C PHE A 327 15.11 -2.92 -5.61
N TRP A 328 16.16 -3.62 -6.05
CA TRP A 328 16.39 -3.94 -7.45
C TRP A 328 16.54 -5.43 -7.65
N VAL A 329 15.87 -5.98 -8.66
CA VAL A 329 16.03 -7.38 -9.07
C VAL A 329 17.01 -7.44 -10.24
N ASP A 330 18.01 -8.33 -10.13
CA ASP A 330 18.96 -8.57 -11.21
C ASP A 330 18.40 -9.58 -12.21
N GLY A 331 18.03 -9.09 -13.39
CA GLY A 331 17.59 -9.94 -14.50
C GLY A 331 18.74 -10.50 -15.34
N SER A 332 20.00 -10.06 -15.13
CA SER A 332 21.10 -10.42 -16.03
C SER A 332 21.56 -11.88 -15.88
N ASP A 333 21.46 -12.45 -14.67
CA ASP A 333 21.78 -13.86 -14.38
C ASP A 333 20.52 -14.69 -14.08
N ILE A 334 19.54 -14.63 -14.99
CA ILE A 334 18.32 -15.44 -14.91
C ILE A 334 18.60 -16.96 -14.99
N THR A 335 19.83 -17.36 -15.30
CA THR A 335 20.25 -18.78 -15.32
C THR A 335 20.63 -19.32 -13.94
N GLY A 336 21.18 -18.48 -13.06
CA GLY A 336 21.57 -18.84 -11.70
C GLY A 336 20.44 -18.70 -10.66
N GLY A 337 19.42 -17.89 -10.96
CA GLY A 337 18.25 -17.65 -10.09
C GLY A 337 17.95 -16.15 -9.93
N LEU A 338 16.91 -15.81 -9.17
CA LEU A 338 16.54 -14.40 -8.95
C LEU A 338 17.21 -13.80 -7.71
N ASN A 339 17.96 -12.72 -7.92
CA ASN A 339 18.64 -11.98 -6.86
C ASN A 339 18.07 -10.58 -6.69
N ILE A 340 18.04 -10.11 -5.44
CA ILE A 340 17.56 -8.77 -5.06
C ILE A 340 18.66 -7.96 -4.35
N TYR A 341 18.67 -6.64 -4.54
CA TYR A 341 19.72 -5.72 -4.09
C TYR A 341 19.17 -4.39 -3.56
N ASP A 342 19.94 -3.70 -2.71
CA ASP A 342 19.64 -2.36 -2.17
C ASP A 342 20.05 -1.20 -3.09
N HIS A 343 20.68 -1.54 -4.22
CA HIS A 343 21.09 -0.60 -5.25
C HIS A 343 20.94 -1.29 -6.60
N ARG A 344 20.96 -0.49 -7.67
CA ARG A 344 20.97 -1.02 -9.02
C ARG A 344 22.24 -1.89 -9.22
N PRO A 345 22.10 -3.20 -9.49
CA PRO A 345 23.21 -4.11 -9.75
C PRO A 345 24.00 -3.74 -11.02
#